data_AF-A0AAF0V956-F1
#
_entry.id   AF-A0AAF0V956-F1
#
_cell.length_a   1.000
_cell.length_b   1.000
_cell.length_c   1.000
_cell.angle_alpha   90.00
_cell.angle_beta   90.00
_cell.angle_gamma   90.00
#
_symmetry.space_group_name_H-M   'P 1'
#
loop_
_entity.id
_entity.type
_entity.pdbx_description
1 polymer ?
#
loop_
_entity_poly.entity_id
_entity_poly.type
_entity_poly.pdbx_seq_one_letter_code
_entity_poly.pdbx_strand_id
1 'polypeptide(L)'
;MVNCKLDDFLQQANKDLDLALPFWPQGTMDVDETNLFITPLMVVQVITFECGGLALAISHAYPAMDGSTTFKIIYEWAKVCKFGTPSKDINFMNFNLGTFFPYKDLTTILEPPVDEGKRKNSKLIARKFVFEEDAISRLKEKFDSVGEGLGFKPSRVEMITTLLWRSLIRSTGSNSHLKRSIMSFPINLRGKVATFPEIANSFGNLIINKI
;
A
#
# COMPACT_ATOMS: atom_id res chain seq x y z
N MET A 1 -0.80 7.51 -24.79
CA MET A 1 -2.16 7.92 -25.21
C MET A 1 -3.00 6.66 -25.30
N VAL A 2 -4.18 6.66 -24.70
CA VAL A 2 -5.10 5.51 -24.71
C VAL A 2 -6.26 5.85 -25.64
N ASN A 3 -6.55 4.95 -26.58
CA ASN A 3 -7.58 5.14 -27.61
C ASN A 3 -8.98 4.84 -27.06
N CYS A 4 -9.37 5.54 -26.00
CA CYS A 4 -10.74 5.56 -25.47
C CYS A 4 -10.95 6.80 -24.58
N LYS A 5 -12.21 7.07 -24.22
CA LYS A 5 -12.54 8.08 -23.20
C LYS A 5 -12.28 7.51 -21.80
N LEU A 6 -11.90 8.39 -20.87
CA LEU A 6 -11.65 8.02 -19.47
C LEU A 6 -12.87 7.35 -18.82
N ASP A 7 -14.08 7.86 -19.05
CA ASP A 7 -15.31 7.29 -18.48
C ASP A 7 -15.56 5.86 -18.98
N ASP A 8 -15.34 5.61 -20.27
CA ASP A 8 -15.49 4.28 -20.88
C ASP A 8 -14.47 3.31 -20.27
N PHE A 9 -13.21 3.76 -20.11
CA PHE A 9 -12.18 2.99 -19.42
C PHE A 9 -12.59 2.66 -17.97
N LEU A 10 -13.06 3.63 -17.20
CA LEU A 10 -13.46 3.41 -15.80
C LEU A 10 -14.63 2.43 -15.71
N GLN A 11 -15.60 2.49 -16.61
CA GLN A 11 -16.70 1.52 -16.66
C GLN A 11 -16.21 0.10 -16.95
N GLN A 12 -15.24 -0.06 -17.84
CA GLN A 12 -14.65 -1.37 -18.16
C GLN A 12 -13.77 -1.87 -17.00
N ALA A 13 -12.87 -1.03 -16.48
CA ALA A 13 -11.98 -1.37 -15.37
C ALA A 13 -12.72 -1.72 -14.08
N ASN A 14 -13.93 -1.17 -13.88
CA ASN A 14 -14.80 -1.56 -12.77
C ASN A 14 -15.30 -3.01 -12.87
N LYS A 15 -15.39 -3.57 -14.08
CA LYS A 15 -15.79 -4.96 -14.33
C LYS A 15 -14.57 -5.90 -14.35
N ASP A 16 -13.48 -5.42 -14.91
CA ASP A 16 -12.22 -6.15 -15.02
C ASP A 16 -11.04 -5.23 -14.68
N LEU A 17 -10.54 -5.37 -13.45
CA LEU A 17 -9.41 -4.58 -12.95
C LEU A 17 -8.12 -4.87 -13.71
N ASP A 18 -8.01 -6.02 -14.37
CA ASP A 18 -6.80 -6.42 -15.09
C ASP A 18 -6.55 -5.48 -16.30
N LEU A 19 -7.59 -4.77 -16.77
CA LEU A 19 -7.48 -3.72 -17.78
C LEU A 19 -6.60 -2.52 -17.34
N ALA A 20 -6.41 -2.31 -16.05
CA ALA A 20 -5.54 -1.27 -15.53
C ALA A 20 -4.07 -1.72 -15.39
N LEU A 21 -3.79 -3.03 -15.43
CA LEU A 21 -2.42 -3.55 -15.25
C LEU A 21 -1.41 -3.04 -16.29
N PRO A 22 -1.76 -2.88 -17.59
CA PRO A 22 -0.82 -2.33 -18.58
C PRO A 22 -0.37 -0.89 -18.28
N PHE A 23 -1.09 -0.17 -17.42
CA PHE A 23 -0.75 1.18 -17.00
C PHE A 23 0.22 1.21 -15.82
N TRP A 24 0.48 0.07 -15.19
CA TRP A 24 1.43 -0.01 -14.10
C TRP A 24 2.85 0.31 -14.60
N PRO A 25 3.53 1.35 -14.05
CA PRO A 25 4.87 1.69 -14.48
C PRO A 25 5.83 0.53 -14.20
N GLN A 26 6.42 -0.02 -15.25
CA GLN A 26 7.48 -1.03 -15.13
C GLN A 26 8.79 -0.33 -14.75
N GLY A 27 9.64 -1.00 -13.96
CA GLY A 27 11.01 -0.51 -13.66
C GLY A 27 11.36 -0.25 -12.20
N THR A 28 10.48 -0.54 -11.23
CA THR A 28 10.85 -0.53 -9.79
C THR A 28 10.82 -1.91 -9.14
N MET A 29 10.43 -2.95 -9.88
CA MET A 29 10.43 -4.35 -9.42
C MET A 29 11.84 -4.96 -9.48
N ASP A 30 12.64 -4.53 -10.46
CA ASP A 30 14.02 -4.98 -10.67
C ASP A 30 15.01 -4.06 -9.94
N VAL A 31 14.89 -3.95 -8.62
CA VAL A 31 15.90 -3.25 -7.83
C VAL A 31 17.19 -4.06 -7.93
N ASP A 32 18.18 -3.53 -8.66
CA ASP A 32 19.53 -4.09 -8.62
C ASP A 32 20.13 -3.75 -7.25
N GLU A 33 20.07 -4.70 -6.33
CA GLU A 33 20.66 -4.58 -4.99
C GLU A 33 22.17 -4.31 -5.05
N THR A 34 22.84 -4.66 -6.15
CA THR A 34 24.27 -4.39 -6.36
C THR A 34 24.54 -3.01 -6.95
N ASN A 35 23.51 -2.33 -7.48
CA ASN A 35 23.64 -1.00 -8.07
C ASN A 35 22.41 -0.11 -7.82
N LEU A 36 22.21 0.22 -6.54
CA LEU A 36 21.14 1.10 -6.07
C LEU A 36 21.17 2.51 -6.70
N PHE A 37 22.27 2.93 -7.33
CA PHE A 37 22.40 4.23 -7.99
C PHE A 37 21.67 4.32 -9.33
N ILE A 38 21.32 3.18 -9.94
CA ILE A 38 20.66 3.15 -11.26
C ILE A 38 19.14 2.95 -11.12
N THR A 39 18.66 2.46 -9.98
CA THR A 39 17.22 2.18 -9.79
C THR A 39 16.44 3.46 -9.46
N PRO A 40 15.42 3.85 -10.24
CA PRO A 40 14.59 5.00 -9.92
C PRO A 40 13.78 4.74 -8.63
N LEU A 41 13.84 5.69 -7.69
CA LEU A 41 13.06 5.60 -6.44
C LEU A 41 11.54 5.58 -6.71
N MET A 42 11.11 6.31 -7.74
CA MET A 42 9.73 6.42 -8.16
C MET A 42 9.66 6.62 -9.67
N VAL A 43 8.74 5.92 -10.31
CA VAL A 43 8.39 6.09 -11.73
C VAL A 43 6.96 6.58 -11.79
N VAL A 44 6.74 7.68 -12.52
CA VAL A 44 5.42 8.27 -12.73
C VAL A 44 5.07 8.20 -14.22
N GLN A 45 3.94 7.61 -14.53
CA GLN A 45 3.42 7.51 -15.89
C GLN A 45 2.14 8.36 -16.00
N VAL A 46 2.16 9.31 -16.95
CA VAL A 46 0.99 10.13 -17.29
C VAL A 46 0.28 9.50 -18.46
N ILE A 47 -1.02 9.23 -18.29
CA ILE A 47 -1.85 8.55 -19.27
C ILE A 47 -2.93 9.51 -19.71
N THR A 48 -2.88 9.90 -20.98
CA THR A 48 -3.87 10.78 -21.60
C THR A 48 -4.88 9.96 -22.42
N PHE A 49 -6.15 10.23 -22.18
CA PHE A 49 -7.31 9.64 -22.87
C PHE A 49 -7.79 10.57 -23.99
N GLU A 50 -8.54 10.04 -24.95
CA GLU A 50 -9.03 10.81 -26.12
C GLU A 50 -9.90 12.01 -25.73
N CYS A 51 -10.63 11.91 -24.62
CA CYS A 51 -11.44 13.01 -24.09
C CYS A 51 -10.63 14.11 -23.38
N GLY A 52 -9.29 14.03 -23.38
CA GLY A 52 -8.42 14.91 -22.60
C GLY A 52 -8.33 14.55 -21.11
N GLY A 53 -9.05 13.51 -20.67
CA GLY A 53 -8.91 12.97 -19.32
C GLY A 53 -7.50 12.44 -19.05
N LEU A 54 -7.08 12.49 -17.79
CA LEU A 54 -5.76 12.06 -17.35
C LEU A 54 -5.84 11.01 -16.24
N ALA A 55 -4.95 10.03 -16.30
CA ALA A 55 -4.62 9.17 -15.17
C ALA A 55 -3.12 9.25 -14.87
N LEU A 56 -2.78 9.15 -13.59
CA LEU A 56 -1.40 9.04 -13.12
C LEU A 56 -1.21 7.65 -12.53
N ALA A 57 -0.25 6.90 -13.07
CA ALA A 57 0.17 5.63 -12.50
C ALA A 57 1.56 5.81 -11.88
N ILE A 58 1.74 5.30 -10.67
CA ILE A 58 2.93 5.53 -9.86
C ILE A 58 3.44 4.18 -9.36
N SER A 59 4.72 3.92 -9.60
CA SER A 59 5.44 2.79 -9.01
C SER A 59 6.63 3.32 -8.22
N HIS A 60 7.00 2.65 -7.13
CA HIS A 60 8.13 3.05 -6.29
C HIS A 60 8.92 1.84 -5.80
N ALA A 61 10.20 2.05 -5.50
CA ALA A 61 11.06 1.02 -4.93
C ALA A 61 10.71 0.83 -3.44
N TYR A 62 10.09 -0.31 -3.12
CA TYR A 62 9.70 -0.66 -1.75
C TYR A 62 10.85 -0.59 -0.73
N PRO A 63 12.12 -0.97 -1.06
CA PRO A 63 13.25 -0.80 -0.14
C PRO A 63 13.51 0.65 0.27
N ALA A 64 13.15 1.61 -0.58
CA ALA A 64 13.44 3.02 -0.34
C ALA A 64 12.32 3.76 0.43
N MET A 65 11.05 3.42 0.21
CA MET A 65 9.94 4.15 0.83
C MET A 65 8.71 3.27 1.10
N ASP A 66 8.06 3.51 2.23
CA ASP A 66 6.77 2.90 2.56
C ASP A 66 5.59 3.66 1.93
N GLY A 67 4.40 3.05 1.99
CA GLY A 67 3.19 3.67 1.47
C GLY A 67 2.87 5.05 2.08
N SER A 68 3.22 5.30 3.35
CA SER A 68 2.97 6.60 3.98
C SER A 68 3.83 7.70 3.36
N THR A 69 5.10 7.39 3.08
CA THR A 69 6.01 8.27 2.34
C THR A 69 5.50 8.53 0.93
N THR A 70 5.10 7.48 0.20
CA THR A 70 4.56 7.60 -1.15
C THR A 70 3.33 8.52 -1.22
N PHE A 71 2.35 8.32 -0.33
CA PHE A 71 1.16 9.19 -0.29
C PHE A 71 1.49 10.63 0.11
N LYS A 72 2.46 10.83 1.02
CA LYS A 72 2.91 12.17 1.41
C LYS A 72 3.56 12.91 0.23
N ILE A 73 4.40 12.23 -0.55
CA ILE A 73 4.99 12.79 -1.78
C ILE A 73 3.90 13.21 -2.75
N ILE A 74 2.93 12.35 -3.04
CA ILE A 74 1.84 12.64 -3.97
C ILE A 74 1.03 13.87 -3.50
N TYR A 75 0.70 13.92 -2.21
CA TYR A 75 -0.05 15.02 -1.61
C TYR A 75 0.71 16.35 -1.70
N GLU A 76 2.00 16.36 -1.33
CA GLU A 76 2.81 17.58 -1.36
C GLU A 76 3.16 18.00 -2.79
N TRP A 77 3.38 17.05 -3.70
CA TRP A 77 3.53 17.33 -5.13
C TRP A 77 2.30 18.03 -5.70
N ALA A 78 1.09 17.52 -5.39
CA ALA A 78 -0.16 18.15 -5.80
C ALA A 78 -0.30 19.58 -5.22
N LYS A 79 0.11 19.80 -3.97
CA LYS A 79 0.11 21.15 -3.35
C LYS A 79 1.08 22.09 -4.05
N VAL A 80 2.32 21.66 -4.30
CA VAL A 80 3.34 22.45 -5.00
C VAL A 80 2.82 22.89 -6.37
N CYS A 81 2.25 21.95 -7.14
CA CYS A 81 1.65 22.27 -8.45
C CYS A 81 0.49 23.25 -8.34
N LYS A 82 -0.40 23.07 -7.35
CA LYS A 82 -1.57 23.92 -7.14
C LYS A 82 -1.21 25.36 -6.76
N PHE A 83 -0.20 25.53 -5.91
CA PHE A 83 0.16 26.84 -5.35
C PHE A 83 1.35 27.49 -6.07
N GLY A 84 1.98 26.81 -7.03
CA GLY A 84 3.15 27.31 -7.73
C GLY A 84 4.36 27.50 -6.80
N THR A 85 4.51 26.64 -5.79
CA THR A 85 5.59 26.75 -4.81
C THR A 85 6.95 26.62 -5.51
N PRO A 86 7.86 27.60 -5.38
CA PRO A 86 9.19 27.52 -5.96
C PRO A 86 9.97 26.31 -5.41
N SER A 87 10.80 25.69 -6.25
CA SER A 87 11.56 24.49 -5.87
C SER A 87 12.42 24.67 -4.61
N LYS A 88 13.00 25.86 -4.42
CA LYS A 88 13.80 26.22 -3.24
C LYS A 88 13.02 26.23 -1.92
N ASP A 89 11.69 26.36 -1.99
CA ASP A 89 10.81 26.46 -0.81
C ASP A 89 10.14 25.11 -0.50
N ILE A 90 10.43 24.06 -1.31
CA ILE A 90 9.91 22.71 -1.11
C ILE A 90 10.66 22.05 0.05
N ASN A 91 10.01 21.92 1.20
CA ASN A 91 10.54 21.20 2.36
C ASN A 91 9.42 20.54 3.16
N PHE A 92 9.15 19.25 2.89
CA PHE A 92 8.02 18.53 3.52
C PHE A 92 8.39 17.18 4.15
N MET A 93 9.64 16.72 4.01
CA MET A 93 10.14 15.48 4.63
C MET A 93 11.62 15.58 5.00
N ASN A 94 12.02 14.78 6.00
CA ASN A 94 13.38 14.73 6.52
C ASN A 94 14.05 13.39 6.20
N PHE A 95 15.33 13.41 5.80
CA PHE A 95 16.16 12.22 5.61
C PHE A 95 16.95 11.91 6.89
N ASN A 96 16.24 11.67 7.99
CA ASN A 96 16.83 11.55 9.33
C ASN A 96 16.73 10.14 9.94
N LEU A 97 16.08 9.17 9.27
CA LEU A 97 15.90 7.82 9.83
C LEU A 97 17.22 7.13 10.19
N GLY A 98 18.27 7.30 9.38
CA GLY A 98 19.59 6.72 9.67
C GLY A 98 20.25 7.26 10.94
N THR A 99 19.84 8.45 11.40
CA THR A 99 20.32 9.02 12.67
C THR A 99 19.64 8.38 13.88
N PHE A 100 18.34 8.07 13.78
CA PHE A 100 17.56 7.47 14.87
C PHE A 100 17.66 5.94 14.90
N PHE A 101 17.80 5.33 13.72
CA PHE A 101 17.87 3.89 13.52
C PHE A 101 19.14 3.59 12.70
N PRO A 102 20.32 3.63 13.33
CA PRO A 102 21.57 3.36 12.63
C PRO A 102 21.57 1.94 12.08
N TYR A 103 22.28 1.77 10.96
CA TYR A 103 22.43 0.48 10.31
C TYR A 103 22.92 -0.58 11.32
N LYS A 104 22.27 -1.73 11.29
CA LYS A 104 22.74 -2.96 11.93
C LYS A 104 22.74 -4.04 10.88
N ASP A 105 23.81 -4.82 10.82
CA ASP A 105 23.83 -6.02 10.01
C ASP A 105 22.87 -7.04 10.63
N LEU A 106 21.77 -7.32 9.91
CA LEU A 106 20.72 -8.25 10.31
C LEU A 106 20.72 -9.52 9.44
N THR A 107 21.76 -9.74 8.62
CA THR A 107 21.86 -10.92 7.74
C THR A 107 21.82 -12.25 8.49
N THR A 108 22.14 -12.24 9.78
CA THR A 108 22.07 -13.41 10.68
C THR A 108 20.69 -13.64 11.29
N ILE A 109 19.79 -12.67 11.21
CA ILE A 109 18.48 -12.65 11.88
C ILE A 109 17.33 -12.73 10.86
N LEU A 110 17.51 -12.12 9.68
CA LEU A 110 16.49 -12.06 8.64
C LEU A 110 16.70 -13.19 7.63
N GLU A 111 15.59 -13.82 7.22
CA GLU A 111 15.60 -14.74 6.09
C GLU A 111 15.96 -13.96 4.80
N PRO A 112 16.71 -14.57 3.86
CA PRO A 112 17.00 -13.94 2.60
C PRO A 112 15.71 -13.64 1.82
N PRO A 113 15.70 -12.63 0.93
CA PRO A 113 14.56 -12.34 0.08
C PRO A 113 14.08 -13.60 -0.65
N VAL A 114 12.76 -13.76 -0.75
CA VAL A 114 12.18 -14.86 -1.53
C VAL A 114 12.58 -14.66 -2.99
N ASP A 115 13.35 -15.62 -3.52
CA ASP A 115 13.71 -15.70 -4.93
C ASP A 115 12.45 -15.55 -5.81
N GLU A 116 12.35 -14.43 -6.52
CA GLU A 116 11.18 -14.12 -7.34
C GLU A 116 10.94 -15.17 -8.43
N GLY A 117 12.01 -15.83 -8.90
CA GLY A 117 11.95 -16.94 -9.85
C GLY A 117 11.29 -18.22 -9.30
N LYS A 118 11.11 -18.32 -7.97
CA LYS A 118 10.41 -19.43 -7.31
C LYS A 118 8.94 -19.13 -7.02
N ARG A 119 8.44 -17.93 -7.33
CA ARG A 119 7.00 -17.65 -7.21
C ARG A 119 6.26 -18.52 -8.22
N LYS A 120 5.32 -19.35 -7.74
CA LYS A 120 4.42 -20.10 -8.63
C LYS A 120 3.64 -19.09 -9.47
N ASN A 121 3.80 -19.17 -10.79
CA ASN A 121 2.96 -18.48 -11.76
C ASN A 121 1.52 -18.96 -11.57
N SER A 122 0.79 -18.26 -10.71
CA SER A 122 -0.62 -18.50 -10.44
C SER A 122 -1.40 -17.42 -11.16
N LYS A 123 -2.48 -17.83 -11.84
CA LYS A 123 -3.41 -16.86 -12.44
C LYS A 123 -4.14 -16.17 -11.30
N LEU A 124 -3.66 -14.98 -10.95
CA LEU A 124 -4.34 -14.08 -10.01
C LEU A 124 -5.35 -13.25 -10.79
N ILE A 125 -6.52 -13.02 -10.19
CA ILE A 125 -7.56 -12.15 -10.74
C ILE A 125 -7.83 -11.09 -9.69
N ALA A 126 -7.68 -9.81 -10.05
CA ALA A 126 -8.03 -8.72 -9.16
C ALA A 126 -9.55 -8.56 -9.08
N ARG A 127 -10.08 -8.43 -7.86
CA ARG A 127 -11.50 -8.12 -7.62
C ARG A 127 -11.65 -6.94 -6.67
N LYS A 128 -12.56 -6.02 -7.00
CA LYS A 128 -12.96 -4.91 -6.13
C LYS A 128 -14.19 -5.29 -5.32
N PHE A 129 -14.10 -5.19 -4.00
CA PHE A 129 -15.25 -5.27 -3.10
C PHE A 129 -15.49 -3.89 -2.50
N VAL A 130 -16.70 -3.36 -2.67
CA VAL A 130 -17.10 -2.05 -2.14
C VAL A 130 -17.98 -2.28 -0.91
N PHE A 131 -17.57 -1.71 0.21
CA PHE A 131 -18.32 -1.73 1.46
C PHE A 131 -18.90 -0.34 1.70
N GLU A 132 -20.20 -0.21 1.51
CA GLU A 132 -20.92 1.05 1.72
C GLU A 132 -21.08 1.37 3.21
N GLU A 133 -21.36 2.63 3.51
CA GLU A 133 -21.47 3.14 4.88
C GLU A 133 -22.57 2.44 5.68
N ASP A 134 -23.71 2.11 5.04
CA ASP A 134 -24.81 1.37 5.64
C ASP A 134 -24.38 -0.06 6.04
N ALA A 135 -23.60 -0.73 5.19
CA ALA A 135 -23.07 -2.06 5.43
C ALA A 135 -22.07 -2.07 6.58
N ILE A 136 -21.20 -1.05 6.64
CA ILE A 136 -20.24 -0.87 7.74
C ILE A 136 -20.99 -0.57 9.05
N SER A 137 -22.04 0.24 9.01
CA SER A 137 -22.85 0.58 10.18
C SER A 137 -23.58 -0.65 10.74
N ARG A 138 -24.23 -1.44 9.89
CA ARG A 138 -24.83 -2.73 10.28
C ARG A 138 -23.81 -3.72 10.83
N LEU A 139 -22.59 -3.73 10.27
CA LEU A 139 -21.51 -4.57 10.79
C LEU A 139 -21.12 -4.15 12.20
N LYS A 140 -20.97 -2.84 12.42
CA LYS A 140 -20.66 -2.27 13.73
C LYS A 140 -21.73 -2.59 14.78
N GLU A 141 -23.01 -2.41 14.44
CA GLU A 141 -24.13 -2.77 15.33
C GLU A 141 -24.10 -4.24 15.75
N LYS A 142 -23.77 -5.15 14.81
CA LYS A 142 -23.61 -6.57 15.13
C LYS A 142 -22.47 -6.81 16.12
N PHE A 143 -21.33 -6.14 15.95
CA PHE A 143 -20.23 -6.25 16.91
C PHE A 143 -20.60 -5.69 18.29
N ASP A 144 -21.28 -4.55 18.33
CA ASP A 144 -21.74 -3.93 19.59
C ASP A 144 -22.80 -4.81 20.29
N SER A 145 -23.68 -5.49 19.55
CA SER A 145 -24.70 -6.40 20.10
C SER A 145 -24.14 -7.71 20.66
N VAL A 146 -22.98 -8.16 20.16
CA VAL A 146 -22.23 -9.33 20.68
C VAL A 146 -21.26 -8.90 21.80
N GLY A 147 -21.24 -7.59 22.12
CA GLY A 147 -20.19 -6.86 22.81
C GLY A 147 -20.02 -7.07 24.31
N GLU A 148 -20.67 -8.06 24.93
CA GLU A 148 -20.30 -8.42 26.32
C GLU A 148 -18.91 -9.10 26.42
N GLY A 149 -18.32 -9.55 25.29
CA GLY A 149 -17.06 -10.30 25.28
C GLY A 149 -15.80 -9.57 24.79
N LEU A 150 -15.91 -8.42 24.11
CA LEU A 150 -14.75 -7.71 23.55
C LEU A 150 -14.43 -6.48 24.41
N GLY A 151 -13.31 -6.51 25.14
CA GLY A 151 -12.85 -5.39 25.98
C GLY A 151 -12.44 -4.11 25.22
N PHE A 152 -12.78 -3.98 23.93
CA PHE A 152 -12.49 -2.82 23.09
C PHE A 152 -13.52 -2.69 21.95
N LYS A 153 -13.62 -1.49 21.37
CA LYS A 153 -14.44 -1.23 20.18
C LYS A 153 -13.59 -1.35 18.90
N PRO A 154 -13.89 -2.29 17.98
CA PRO A 154 -13.09 -2.47 16.77
C PRO A 154 -13.27 -1.29 15.80
N SER A 155 -12.18 -0.90 15.15
CA SER A 155 -12.15 0.08 14.07
C SER A 155 -12.76 -0.47 12.78
N ARG A 156 -13.09 0.41 11.83
CA ARG A 156 -13.58 0.00 10.48
C ARG A 156 -12.60 -0.93 9.77
N VAL A 157 -11.29 -0.68 9.90
CA VAL A 157 -10.23 -1.50 9.30
C VAL A 157 -10.23 -2.90 9.92
N GLU A 158 -10.30 -3.00 11.24
CA GLU A 158 -10.33 -4.29 11.94
C GLU A 158 -11.58 -5.10 11.58
N MET A 159 -12.76 -4.47 11.54
CA MET A 159 -14.01 -5.13 11.17
C MET A 159 -13.98 -5.68 9.74
N ILE A 160 -13.62 -4.85 8.75
CA ILE A 160 -13.55 -5.26 7.34
C ILE A 160 -12.49 -6.34 7.14
N THR A 161 -11.31 -6.17 7.74
CA THR A 161 -10.23 -7.14 7.55
C THR A 161 -10.55 -8.48 8.19
N THR A 162 -11.18 -8.50 9.36
CA THR A 162 -11.65 -9.74 10.00
C THR A 162 -12.67 -10.46 9.12
N LEU A 163 -13.60 -9.72 8.51
CA LEU A 163 -14.59 -10.29 7.59
C LEU A 163 -13.93 -10.92 6.36
N LEU A 164 -12.95 -10.22 5.75
CA LEU A 164 -12.18 -10.72 4.61
C LEU A 164 -11.38 -11.96 4.99
N TRP A 165 -10.68 -11.93 6.13
CA TRP A 165 -9.93 -13.08 6.62
C TRP A 165 -10.82 -14.30 6.80
N ARG A 166 -11.93 -14.14 7.52
CA ARG A 166 -12.90 -15.22 7.74
C ARG A 166 -13.41 -15.79 6.42
N SER A 167 -13.70 -14.94 5.45
CA SER A 167 -14.18 -15.34 4.12
C SER A 167 -13.11 -16.14 3.36
N LEU A 168 -11.85 -15.68 3.40
CA LEU A 168 -10.72 -16.37 2.77
C LEU A 168 -10.49 -17.76 3.37
N ILE A 169 -10.48 -17.87 4.70
CA ILE A 169 -10.36 -19.17 5.39
C ILE A 169 -11.47 -20.12 4.90
N ARG A 170 -12.72 -19.65 4.89
CA ARG A 170 -13.87 -20.47 4.48
C ARG A 170 -13.80 -20.89 3.01
N SER A 171 -13.31 -20.03 2.12
CA SER A 171 -13.15 -20.37 0.69
C SER A 171 -12.10 -21.45 0.43
N THR A 172 -11.15 -21.66 1.36
CA THR A 172 -10.07 -22.64 1.17
C THR A 172 -10.49 -24.09 1.44
N GLY A 173 -11.76 -24.34 1.81
CA GLY A 173 -12.39 -25.65 1.81
C GLY A 173 -11.73 -26.71 2.71
N SER A 174 -11.58 -26.44 4.00
CA SER A 174 -10.93 -27.38 4.94
C SER A 174 -11.76 -28.64 5.20
N ASN A 175 -11.75 -29.59 4.27
CA ASN A 175 -12.38 -30.91 4.39
C ASN A 175 -11.47 -31.99 5.00
N SER A 176 -10.30 -31.67 5.55
CA SER A 176 -9.54 -32.67 6.34
C SER A 176 -8.50 -32.15 7.32
N HIS A 177 -7.92 -30.95 7.17
CA HIS A 177 -6.95 -30.42 8.15
C HIS A 177 -7.06 -28.90 8.31
N LEU A 178 -7.03 -28.41 9.57
CA LEU A 178 -6.91 -27.00 9.90
C LEU A 178 -5.58 -26.46 9.35
N LYS A 179 -5.62 -25.71 8.24
CA LYS A 179 -4.43 -25.01 7.74
C LYS A 179 -4.16 -23.80 8.63
N ARG A 180 -2.90 -23.64 9.07
CA ARG A 180 -2.45 -22.42 9.74
C ARG A 180 -2.66 -21.23 8.80
N SER A 181 -3.37 -20.22 9.27
CA SER A 181 -3.53 -18.93 8.58
C SER A 181 -2.81 -17.86 9.38
N ILE A 182 -2.03 -17.03 8.70
CA ILE A 182 -1.32 -15.89 9.28
C ILE A 182 -1.76 -14.64 8.53
N MET A 183 -1.99 -13.55 9.26
CA MET A 183 -2.21 -12.22 8.69
C MET A 183 -1.14 -11.29 9.25
N SER A 184 -0.67 -10.38 8.43
CA SER A 184 0.28 -9.36 8.87
C SER A 184 -0.25 -7.99 8.48
N PHE A 185 -0.19 -7.05 9.41
CA PHE A 185 -0.55 -5.66 9.17
C PHE A 185 0.67 -4.75 9.27
N PRO A 186 0.99 -3.99 8.21
CA PRO A 186 2.00 -2.95 8.31
C PRO A 186 1.44 -1.78 9.12
N ILE A 187 2.11 -1.44 10.22
CA ILE A 187 1.77 -0.32 11.09
C ILE A 187 2.76 0.81 10.86
N ASN A 188 2.28 1.93 10.35
CA ASN A 188 3.06 3.17 10.32
C ASN A 188 3.41 3.64 11.73
N LEU A 189 4.69 3.86 12.00
CA LEU A 189 5.21 4.31 13.29
C LEU A 189 5.37 5.84 13.40
N ARG A 190 5.23 6.58 12.29
CA ARG A 190 5.25 8.05 12.31
C ARG A 190 4.17 8.57 13.26
N GLY A 191 4.58 9.46 14.17
CA GLY A 191 3.69 10.04 15.19
C GLY A 191 3.28 9.06 16.31
N LYS A 192 3.82 7.84 16.35
CA LYS A 192 3.53 6.85 17.41
C LYS A 192 4.71 6.56 18.33
N VAL A 193 5.90 7.08 18.01
CA VAL A 193 7.10 6.93 18.84
C VAL A 193 7.28 8.21 19.65
N ALA A 194 6.76 8.23 20.88
CA ALA A 194 6.77 9.41 21.73
C ALA A 194 8.17 9.97 22.03
N THR A 195 9.19 9.09 22.04
CA THR A 195 10.58 9.45 22.30
C THR A 195 11.24 10.22 21.14
N PHE A 196 10.68 10.15 19.92
CA PHE A 196 11.26 10.74 18.71
C PHE A 196 10.21 11.49 17.89
N PRO A 197 9.70 12.64 18.35
CA PRO A 197 8.72 13.42 17.58
C PRO A 197 9.25 13.84 16.19
N GLU A 198 10.56 13.98 16.02
CA GLU A 198 11.24 14.40 14.78
C GLU A 198 11.07 13.40 13.64
N ILE A 199 10.70 12.14 13.93
CA ILE A 199 10.49 11.13 12.88
C ILE A 199 9.11 11.19 12.23
N ALA A 200 8.22 12.06 12.71
CA ALA A 200 6.85 12.16 12.19
C ALA A 200 6.79 12.49 10.68
N ASN A 201 7.78 13.23 10.17
CA ASN A 201 7.91 13.60 8.76
C ASN A 201 9.11 12.94 8.06
N SER A 202 9.62 11.82 8.61
CA SER A 202 10.74 11.13 7.99
C SER A 202 10.39 10.51 6.65
N PHE A 203 11.25 10.70 5.66
CA PHE A 203 11.24 9.92 4.42
C PHE A 203 11.74 8.50 4.68
N GLY A 204 11.11 7.53 4.03
CA GLY A 204 11.62 6.16 3.95
C GLY A 204 10.67 5.11 4.53
N ASN A 205 11.21 3.97 4.92
CA ASN A 205 10.45 2.90 5.57
C ASN A 205 10.45 3.10 7.09
N LEU A 206 9.28 3.37 7.67
CA LEU A 206 9.08 3.48 9.11
C LEU A 206 7.79 2.74 9.51
N ILE A 207 7.84 1.42 9.30
CA ILE A 207 6.75 0.48 9.53
C ILE A 207 7.19 -0.67 10.42
N ILE A 208 6.24 -1.27 11.14
CA ILE A 208 6.41 -2.57 11.79
C ILE A 208 5.26 -3.49 11.39
N ASN A 209 5.55 -4.77 11.22
CA ASN A 209 4.54 -5.77 10.94
C ASN A 209 3.98 -6.33 12.24
N LYS A 210 2.65 -6.22 12.43
CA LYS A 210 1.93 -6.92 13.49
C LYS A 210 1.36 -8.21 12.90
N ILE A 211 1.83 -9.34 13.40
CA ILE A 211 1.38 -10.70 13.05
C ILE A 211 0.27 -11.12 14.01
#